data_AF-A0A3P1BVS6-F1
#
_entry.id   AF-A0A3P1BVS6-F1
#
_cell.length_a   1.000
_cell.length_b   1.000
_cell.length_c   1.000
_cell.angle_alpha   90.00
_cell.angle_beta   90.00
_cell.angle_gamma   90.00
#
_symmetry.space_group_name_H-M   'P 1'
#
loop_
_entity.id
_entity.type
_entity.pdbx_description
1 polymer ?
#
loop_
_entity_poly.entity_id
_entity_poly.type
_entity_poly.pdbx_seq_one_letter_code
_entity_poly.pdbx_strand_id
1 'polypeptide(L)'
;MVDQKPGKTYSVNFKNGEKYLGYLRSSHLLTDTFLNEWRIYFRERHQGFLLTQQKEGPPTGFEYDLVLLSQEVGLQLKSLKKLKITGVKVQKDRASVEFDLLESYEFRLIRKNGVWLINEILNLSAE
;
A
#
# COMPACT_ATOMS: atom_id res chain seq x y z
N MET A 1 -4.18 -0.40 11.98
CA MET A 1 -4.16 1.02 11.56
C MET A 1 -5.48 1.75 11.80
N VAL A 2 -6.55 1.04 12.15
CA VAL A 2 -7.84 1.60 12.59
C VAL A 2 -8.00 1.33 14.09
N ASP A 3 -8.55 2.29 14.82
CA ASP A 3 -9.00 2.11 16.20
C ASP A 3 -10.40 1.47 16.18
N GLN A 4 -10.44 0.19 16.55
CA GLN A 4 -11.66 -0.61 16.61
C GLN A 4 -11.97 -0.94 18.08
N LYS A 5 -13.13 -0.48 18.56
CA LYS A 5 -13.66 -0.81 19.88
C LYS A 5 -15.13 -1.24 19.72
N PRO A 6 -15.58 -2.33 20.37
CA PRO A 6 -16.96 -2.77 20.28
C PRO A 6 -17.95 -1.63 20.60
N GLY A 7 -18.95 -1.46 19.73
CA GLY A 7 -19.99 -0.42 19.87
C GLY A 7 -19.51 1.02 19.63
N LYS A 8 -18.25 1.24 19.22
CA LYS A 8 -17.73 2.56 18.84
C LYS A 8 -17.51 2.63 17.34
N THR A 9 -17.78 3.81 16.78
CA THR A 9 -17.47 4.11 15.38
C THR A 9 -15.98 3.98 15.14
N TYR A 10 -15.61 3.41 13.99
CA TYR A 10 -14.23 3.30 13.57
C TYR A 10 -13.58 4.67 13.39
N SER A 11 -12.28 4.73 13.63
CA SER A 11 -11.47 5.91 13.34
C SER A 11 -10.08 5.48 12.95
N VAL A 12 -9.40 6.23 12.09
CA VAL A 12 -8.03 5.90 11.73
C VAL A 12 -7.11 6.23 12.90
N ASN A 13 -6.26 5.28 13.27
CA ASN A 13 -5.23 5.50 14.28
C ASN A 13 -4.02 6.18 13.62
N PHE A 14 -4.07 7.51 13.48
CA PHE A 14 -3.02 8.28 12.82
C PHE A 14 -1.64 8.08 13.45
N LYS A 15 -1.57 7.91 14.78
CA LYS A 15 -0.29 7.68 15.48
C LYS A 15 0.37 6.39 15.02
N ASN A 16 -0.38 5.30 14.95
CA ASN A 16 0.14 4.02 14.48
C ASN A 16 0.30 3.98 12.95
N GLY A 17 -0.54 4.72 12.21
CA GLY A 17 -0.36 4.94 10.77
C GLY A 17 0.99 5.60 10.45
N GLU A 18 1.35 6.68 11.15
CA GLU A 18 2.66 7.32 10.96
C GLU A 18 3.84 6.44 11.38
N LYS A 19 3.70 5.62 12.42
CA LYS A 19 4.73 4.63 12.78
C LYS A 19 4.93 3.61 11.65
N TYR A 20 3.84 3.12 11.05
CA TYR A 20 3.89 2.21 9.91
C TYR A 20 4.57 2.86 8.69
N LEU A 21 4.18 4.09 8.33
CA LEU A 21 4.82 4.82 7.24
C LEU A 21 6.29 5.14 7.54
N GLY A 22 6.65 5.39 8.80
CA GLY A 22 8.03 5.56 9.23
C GLY A 22 8.86 4.28 9.06
N TYR A 23 8.29 3.12 9.37
CA TYR A 23 8.93 1.83 9.10
C TYR A 23 9.15 1.61 7.61
N LEU A 24 8.14 1.87 6.77
CA LEU A 24 8.27 1.78 5.31
C LEU A 24 9.34 2.73 4.78
N ARG A 25 9.38 3.98 5.28
CA ARG A 25 10.40 4.96 4.91
C ARG A 25 11.82 4.50 5.21
N SER A 26 12.01 3.76 6.31
CA SER A 26 13.33 3.25 6.72
C SER A 26 13.95 2.25 5.73
N SER A 27 13.17 1.71 4.78
CA SER A 27 13.68 0.87 3.70
C SER A 27 14.55 1.64 2.70
N HIS A 28 14.38 2.96 2.59
CA HIS A 28 14.97 3.81 1.54
C HIS A 28 14.59 3.41 0.11
N LEU A 29 13.55 2.59 -0.07
CA LEU A 29 13.09 2.10 -1.38
C LEU A 29 11.87 2.85 -1.93
N LEU A 30 11.23 3.69 -1.11
CA LEU A 30 9.96 4.36 -1.44
C LEU A 30 10.17 5.87 -1.59
N THR A 31 9.39 6.50 -2.47
CA THR A 31 9.36 7.97 -2.53
C THR A 31 8.53 8.56 -1.40
N ASP A 32 8.82 9.81 -1.01
CA ASP A 32 7.95 10.56 -0.11
C ASP A 32 6.54 10.75 -0.70
N THR A 33 6.42 10.79 -2.04
CA THR A 33 5.13 10.82 -2.75
C THR A 33 4.31 9.58 -2.42
N PHE A 34 4.87 8.37 -2.57
CA PHE A 34 4.19 7.12 -2.21
C PHE A 34 3.68 7.14 -0.76
N LEU A 35 4.51 7.58 0.18
CA LEU A 35 4.12 7.66 1.60
C LEU A 35 3.02 8.71 1.84
N ASN A 36 3.03 9.81 1.09
CA ASN A 36 2.04 10.88 1.22
C ASN A 36 0.68 10.49 0.67
N GLU A 37 0.61 9.66 -0.37
CA GLU A 37 -0.66 9.10 -0.85
C GLU A 37 -1.36 8.31 0.25
N TRP A 38 -0.61 7.49 1.01
CA TRP A 38 -1.19 6.79 2.15
C TRP A 38 -1.65 7.73 3.28
N ARG A 39 -0.94 8.84 3.52
CA ARG A 39 -1.41 9.86 4.47
C ARG A 39 -2.72 10.51 4.04
N ILE A 40 -2.86 10.79 2.73
CA ILE A 40 -4.10 11.30 2.14
C ILE A 40 -5.20 10.27 2.34
N TYR A 41 -4.96 9.03 1.92
CA TYR A 41 -5.89 7.90 2.08
C TYR A 41 -6.38 7.74 3.52
N PHE A 42 -5.48 7.79 4.51
CA PHE A 42 -5.84 7.72 5.94
C PHE A 42 -6.78 8.84 6.38
N ARG A 43 -6.57 10.07 5.90
CA ARG A 43 -7.48 11.20 6.20
C ARG A 43 -8.84 11.00 5.58
N GLU A 44 -8.89 10.57 4.32
CA GLU A 44 -10.14 10.32 3.61
C GLU A 44 -10.94 9.18 4.25
N ARG A 45 -10.29 8.07 4.60
CA ARG A 45 -10.96 6.96 5.31
C ARG A 45 -11.49 7.40 6.66
N HIS A 46 -10.74 8.22 7.41
CA HIS A 46 -11.22 8.77 8.67
C HIS A 46 -12.47 9.63 8.49
N GLN A 47 -12.48 10.52 7.49
CA GLN A 47 -13.68 11.30 7.14
C GLN A 47 -14.85 10.40 6.74
N GLY A 48 -14.58 9.34 5.98
CA GLY A 48 -15.57 8.31 5.63
C GLY A 48 -16.22 7.68 6.87
N PHE A 49 -15.43 7.28 7.87
CA PHE A 49 -15.98 6.71 9.10
C PHE A 49 -16.82 7.71 9.92
N LEU A 50 -16.47 9.00 9.90
CA LEU A 50 -17.28 10.03 10.56
C LEU A 50 -18.65 10.20 9.88
N LEU A 51 -18.70 10.08 8.56
CA LEU A 51 -19.93 10.22 7.77
C LEU A 51 -20.83 8.98 7.89
N THR A 52 -20.27 7.78 7.73
CA THR A 52 -21.05 6.53 7.70
C THR A 52 -21.35 5.98 9.08
N GLN A 53 -20.60 6.42 10.09
CA GLN A 53 -20.65 5.87 11.44
C GLN A 53 -20.48 4.35 11.49
N GLN A 54 -19.63 3.78 10.63
CA GLN A 54 -19.35 2.34 10.62
C GLN A 54 -18.83 1.87 11.99
N LYS A 55 -19.45 0.81 12.53
CA LYS A 55 -19.14 0.23 13.85
C LYS A 55 -18.79 -1.27 13.79
N GLU A 56 -19.12 -1.93 12.68
CA GLU A 56 -19.05 -3.39 12.53
C GLU A 56 -18.45 -3.77 11.17
N GLY A 57 -18.04 -5.04 11.07
CA GLY A 57 -17.37 -5.61 9.91
C GLY A 57 -15.93 -5.12 9.74
N PRO A 58 -15.23 -5.55 8.67
CA PRO A 58 -13.94 -4.99 8.30
C PRO A 58 -14.04 -3.48 8.09
N PRO A 59 -13.12 -2.67 8.65
CA PRO A 59 -13.15 -1.23 8.42
C PRO A 59 -12.99 -0.91 6.93
N THR A 60 -13.93 -0.17 6.36
CA THR A 60 -13.94 0.13 4.93
C THR A 60 -12.62 0.75 4.47
N GLY A 61 -11.96 0.10 3.50
CA GLY A 61 -10.67 0.51 2.97
C GLY A 61 -9.45 0.00 3.75
N PHE A 62 -9.62 -0.92 4.69
CA PHE A 62 -8.53 -1.59 5.40
C PHE A 62 -8.69 -3.12 5.37
N GLU A 63 -9.36 -3.64 4.34
CA GLU A 63 -9.60 -5.07 4.14
C GLU A 63 -8.34 -5.80 3.66
N TYR A 64 -7.37 -5.08 3.10
CA TYR A 64 -6.15 -5.62 2.51
C TYR A 64 -4.88 -4.93 3.04
N ASP A 65 -3.72 -5.57 2.88
CA ASP A 65 -2.42 -4.98 3.20
C ASP A 65 -2.01 -3.90 2.20
N LEU A 66 -1.46 -2.78 2.66
CA LEU A 66 -1.25 -1.61 1.82
C LEU A 66 0.01 -1.65 0.93
N VAL A 67 0.87 -2.64 1.10
CA VAL A 67 2.04 -2.84 0.23
C VAL A 67 1.79 -4.02 -0.71
N LEU A 68 1.26 -5.12 -0.18
CA LEU A 68 0.93 -6.29 -0.98
C LEU A 68 -0.41 -6.16 -1.70
N LEU A 69 -1.25 -5.18 -1.35
CA LEU A 69 -2.57 -4.95 -1.96
C LEU A 69 -3.42 -6.24 -2.03
N SER A 70 -3.35 -7.06 -0.97
CA SER A 70 -4.02 -8.36 -0.89
C SER A 70 -4.50 -8.64 0.53
N GLN A 71 -5.59 -9.39 0.67
CA GLN A 71 -6.09 -9.88 1.96
C GLN A 71 -5.27 -11.10 2.44
N GLU A 72 -4.73 -11.88 1.49
CA GLU A 72 -4.03 -13.14 1.74
C GLU A 72 -2.51 -12.94 1.91
N VAL A 73 -2.12 -12.04 2.81
CA VAL A 73 -0.71 -11.64 3.06
C VAL A 73 0.19 -12.86 3.26
N GLY A 74 -0.25 -13.84 4.05
CA GLY A 74 0.54 -15.04 4.34
C GLY A 74 0.80 -15.91 3.12
N LEU A 75 -0.14 -15.99 2.18
CA LEU A 75 0.03 -16.72 0.92
C LEU A 75 0.93 -15.95 -0.04
N GLN A 76 0.73 -14.63 -0.16
CA GLN A 76 1.61 -13.77 -0.98
C GLN A 76 3.06 -13.81 -0.49
N LEU A 77 3.31 -13.74 0.82
CA LEU A 77 4.67 -13.83 1.35
C LEU A 77 5.32 -15.20 1.07
N LYS A 78 4.54 -16.29 1.07
CA LYS A 78 5.04 -17.62 0.69
C LYS A 78 5.38 -17.72 -0.80
N SER A 79 4.73 -16.95 -1.67
CA SER A 79 4.98 -16.95 -3.11
C SER A 79 6.17 -16.08 -3.52
N LEU A 80 6.77 -15.28 -2.62
CA LEU A 80 7.94 -14.44 -2.92
C LEU A 80 9.10 -15.20 -3.59
N LYS A 81 9.33 -16.47 -3.22
CA LYS A 81 10.37 -17.31 -3.84
C LYS A 81 10.08 -17.70 -5.30
N LYS A 82 8.83 -17.51 -5.73
CA LYS A 82 8.33 -17.77 -7.08
C LYS A 82 8.11 -16.48 -7.86
N LEU A 83 8.49 -15.32 -7.30
CA LEU A 83 8.35 -14.04 -7.96
C LEU A 83 9.01 -14.11 -9.34
N LYS A 84 8.26 -13.70 -10.37
CA LYS A 84 8.73 -13.68 -11.74
C LYS A 84 8.53 -12.30 -12.33
N ILE A 85 9.61 -11.66 -12.75
CA ILE A 85 9.52 -10.44 -13.55
C ILE A 85 8.97 -10.78 -14.93
N THR A 86 7.89 -10.13 -15.33
CA THR A 86 7.19 -10.37 -16.60
C THR A 86 7.42 -9.25 -17.61
N GLY A 87 7.70 -8.03 -17.13
CA GLY A 87 7.94 -6.88 -17.99
C GLY A 87 8.80 -5.82 -17.31
N VAL A 88 9.67 -5.18 -18.09
CA VAL A 88 10.43 -4.00 -17.65
C VAL A 88 10.41 -2.97 -18.77
N LYS A 89 9.93 -1.77 -18.46
CA LYS A 89 9.93 -0.62 -19.37
C LYS A 89 10.67 0.52 -18.68
N VAL A 90 11.70 1.08 -19.32
CA VAL A 90 12.47 2.21 -18.78
C VAL A 90 12.43 3.37 -19.75
N GLN A 91 12.09 4.56 -19.26
CA GLN A 91 12.06 5.80 -20.02
C GLN A 91 12.68 6.93 -19.18
N LYS A 92 13.94 7.27 -19.48
CA LYS A 92 14.73 8.26 -18.73
C LYS A 92 14.76 7.94 -17.23
N ASP A 93 14.15 8.80 -16.41
CA ASP A 93 14.09 8.69 -14.95
C ASP A 93 12.77 8.07 -14.46
N ARG A 94 12.06 7.35 -15.33
CA ARG A 94 10.87 6.57 -14.98
C ARG A 94 11.02 5.14 -15.45
N ALA A 95 10.48 4.20 -14.69
CA ALA A 95 10.39 2.82 -15.10
C ALA A 95 9.10 2.16 -14.59
N SER A 96 8.68 1.13 -15.29
CA SER A 96 7.62 0.21 -14.88
C SER A 96 8.20 -1.19 -14.82
N VAL A 97 7.96 -1.89 -13.73
CA VAL A 97 8.36 -3.29 -13.53
C VAL A 97 7.10 -4.10 -13.23
N GLU A 98 6.72 -4.93 -14.19
CA GLU A 98 5.61 -5.88 -14.06
C GLU A 98 6.16 -7.21 -13.54
N PHE A 99 5.48 -7.81 -12.57
CA PHE A 99 5.88 -9.09 -11.99
C PHE A 99 4.69 -9.88 -11.45
N ASP A 100 4.85 -11.20 -11.44
CA ASP A 100 3.86 -12.13 -10.90
C ASP A 100 4.32 -12.68 -9.55
N LEU A 101 3.37 -12.73 -8.61
CA LEU A 101 3.40 -13.50 -7.37
C LEU A 101 2.26 -14.53 -7.42
N LEU A 102 1.29 -14.46 -6.49
CA LEU A 102 -0.02 -15.12 -6.67
C LEU A 102 -0.96 -14.28 -7.54
N GLU A 103 -0.72 -12.98 -7.56
CA GLU A 103 -1.42 -11.98 -8.36
C GLU A 103 -0.36 -11.25 -9.20
N SER A 104 -0.80 -10.50 -10.20
CA SER A 104 0.08 -9.70 -11.06
C SER A 104 0.17 -8.27 -10.57
N TYR A 105 1.38 -7.71 -10.56
CA TYR A 105 1.66 -6.38 -10.02
C TYR A 105 2.47 -5.53 -11.00
N GLU A 106 2.34 -4.20 -10.85
CA GLU A 106 3.25 -3.23 -11.44
C GLU A 106 3.85 -2.36 -10.33
N PHE A 107 5.18 -2.23 -10.32
CA PHE A 107 5.87 -1.16 -9.62
C PHE A 107 6.22 -0.05 -10.59
N ARG A 108 5.74 1.16 -10.32
CA ARG A 108 6.17 2.36 -11.05
C ARG A 108 7.25 3.07 -10.25
N LEU A 109 8.39 3.25 -10.90
CA LEU A 109 9.62 3.72 -10.30
C LEU A 109 9.97 5.11 -10.82
N ILE A 110 10.59 5.91 -9.97
CA ILE A 110 11.24 7.18 -10.34
C ILE A 110 12.71 7.11 -9.94
N ARG A 111 13.59 7.60 -10.81
CA ARG A 111 15.01 7.74 -10.50
C ARG A 111 15.28 9.07 -9.82
N LYS A 112 15.87 9.04 -8.62
CA LYS A 112 16.35 10.23 -7.89
C LYS A 112 17.77 10.00 -7.43
N ASN A 113 18.67 10.95 -7.72
CA ASN A 113 20.09 10.89 -7.37
C ASN A 113 20.74 9.54 -7.77
N GLY A 114 20.39 9.03 -8.94
CA GLY A 114 20.92 7.77 -9.47
C GLY A 114 20.23 6.50 -8.98
N VAL A 115 19.36 6.57 -7.97
CA VAL A 115 18.67 5.43 -7.34
C VAL A 115 17.22 5.34 -7.82
N TRP A 116 16.74 4.13 -8.13
CA TRP A 116 15.33 3.85 -8.43
C TRP A 116 14.53 3.69 -7.14
N LEU A 117 13.43 4.43 -7.02
CA LEU A 117 12.52 4.40 -5.88
C LEU A 117 11.12 4.06 -6.35
N ILE A 118 10.41 3.23 -5.59
CA ILE A 118 9.00 2.92 -5.81
C ILE A 118 8.18 4.17 -5.54
N ASN A 119 7.47 4.62 -6.56
CA ASN A 119 6.57 5.75 -6.49
C ASN A 119 5.10 5.32 -6.41
N GLU A 120 4.76 4.15 -6.95
CA GLU A 120 3.43 3.58 -6.94
C GLU A 120 3.52 2.05 -7.03
N ILE A 121 2.58 1.37 -6.38
CA ILE A 121 2.40 -0.08 -6.46
C ILE A 121 0.97 -0.31 -6.93
N LEU A 122 0.80 -1.18 -7.92
CA LEU A 122 -0.50 -1.53 -8.48
C LEU A 122 -0.67 -3.04 -8.45
N ASN A 123 -1.87 -3.48 -8.07
CA ASN A 123 -2.32 -4.86 -8.23
C ASN A 123 -3.15 -4.93 -9.53
N LEU A 124 -2.56 -5.49 -10.57
CA LEU A 124 -3.17 -5.59 -11.90
C LEU A 124 -4.26 -6.66 -11.97
N SER A 125 -4.38 -7.51 -10.94
CA SER A 125 -5.41 -8.54 -10.83
C SER A 125 -6.68 -8.04 -10.11
N ALA A 126 -6.65 -6.84 -9.52
CA ALA A 126 -7.77 -6.25 -8.79
C ALA A 126 -8.61 -5.26 -9.62
N GLU A 127 -8.33 -5.13 -10.92
CA GLU A 127 -9.09 -4.33 -11.89
C GLU A 127 -10.21 -5.12 -12.57
#